data_AF-A0A6L7EPM2-F1
#
_entry.id   AF-A0A6L7EPM2-F1
#
_cell.length_a   1.000
_cell.length_b   1.000
_cell.length_c   1.000
_cell.angle_alpha   90.00
_cell.angle_beta   90.00
_cell.angle_gamma   90.00
#
_symmetry.space_group_name_H-M   'P 1'
#
loop_
_entity.id
_entity.type
_entity.pdbx_description
1 polymer ?
#
loop_
_entity_poly.entity_id
_entity_poly.type
_entity_poly.pdbx_seq_one_letter_code
_entity_poly.pdbx_strand_id
1 'polypeptide(L)'
;MTTHHPRTRRAVLRASAVTGAAAAAAVVAVRGLAGSAVAGVPTASSRLALAATTGCATLTPEETQGPYWIDERLRRSDIRADSETGAVQGGVPLTLTIRLQDAGAGCAPQTGAYVDIWHCSAQGTYSDVSANGTVGQDWLRGYQVSDADGAVTFTTVYPGWYTGRTVHIHLRIRSSLDSSAVDFTSQIYFDDTVNDTVMASTAYRKSGTRTRNASDGIYDAVNQVTPVGSVAAGYTATFTALLDFGDGTAGSSGTTDSSTGTSGSSDSGSGGTALVRAELAGTTVAATGRGRVLQVRLRTRERLTGRVRLVRHDDVLAHRRWGWLTKGAHTLRLRVPRDVAAGPARVVLTLADRDGNVRTVRRRVDVPRA
;
A
#
# COMPACT_ATOMS: atom_id res chain seq x y z
N MET A 1 7.25 14.66 73.33
CA MET A 1 8.30 14.85 72.30
C MET A 1 7.68 15.66 71.16
N THR A 2 7.46 16.97 71.34
CA THR A 2 8.36 18.06 70.88
C THR A 2 8.88 17.81 69.46
N THR A 3 8.16 18.35 68.45
CA THR A 3 8.43 19.63 67.75
C THR A 3 9.56 19.48 66.73
N HIS A 4 9.33 19.71 65.44
CA HIS A 4 9.60 20.95 64.69
C HIS A 4 10.09 20.50 63.29
N HIS A 5 9.99 21.18 62.15
CA HIS A 5 9.66 22.55 61.78
C HIS A 5 9.39 22.54 60.26
N PRO A 6 8.48 23.39 59.73
CA PRO A 6 8.41 23.68 58.30
C PRO A 6 9.12 25.01 57.94
N ARG A 7 9.33 25.21 56.63
CA ARG A 7 9.64 26.46 55.89
C ARG A 7 11.05 27.07 56.07
N THR A 8 11.72 27.37 54.95
CA THR A 8 11.69 28.73 54.36
C THR A 8 12.53 28.84 53.08
N ARG A 9 12.02 29.70 52.19
CA ARG A 9 12.66 30.21 50.97
C ARG A 9 13.88 31.08 51.33
N ARG A 10 14.93 31.03 50.51
CA ARG A 10 15.75 32.22 50.20
C ARG A 10 16.45 32.06 48.85
N ALA A 11 16.15 33.02 47.99
CA ALA A 11 16.82 33.28 46.73
C ALA A 11 18.24 33.80 46.97
N VAL A 12 19.17 33.47 46.07
CA VAL A 12 20.36 34.28 45.81
C VAL A 12 20.58 34.34 44.31
N LEU A 13 20.37 35.54 43.77
CA LEU A 13 20.90 36.03 42.51
C LEU A 13 22.43 36.03 42.57
N ARG A 14 23.09 35.66 41.46
CA ARG A 14 24.26 36.40 40.96
C ARG A 14 24.47 36.10 39.48
N ALA A 15 24.23 37.14 38.69
CA ALA A 15 24.65 37.26 37.31
C ALA A 15 26.18 37.30 37.22
N SER A 16 26.72 36.73 36.15
CA SER A 16 28.00 37.14 35.57
C SER A 16 27.94 36.82 34.09
N ALA A 17 27.65 37.86 33.30
CA ALA A 17 27.94 37.88 31.88
C ALA A 17 29.44 38.09 31.71
N VAL A 18 30.10 37.22 30.94
CA VAL A 18 31.36 37.54 30.27
C VAL A 18 31.20 37.13 28.81
N THR A 19 31.18 38.16 27.97
CA THR A 19 31.39 38.15 26.53
C THR A 19 32.68 37.43 26.14
N GLY A 20 32.61 36.54 25.16
CA GLY A 20 33.76 35.93 24.52
C GLY A 20 33.39 35.41 23.13
N ALA A 21 33.39 36.31 22.14
CA ALA A 21 33.39 35.95 20.74
C ALA A 21 34.77 35.38 20.36
N ALA A 22 34.80 34.16 19.83
CA ALA A 22 35.92 33.68 19.04
C ALA A 22 35.39 32.68 18.01
N ALA A 23 35.18 33.18 16.79
CA ALA A 23 35.04 32.37 15.60
C ALA A 23 36.39 31.69 15.33
N ALA A 24 36.40 30.36 15.25
CA ALA A 24 37.49 29.61 14.65
C ALA A 24 36.92 28.76 13.52
N ALA A 25 37.00 29.30 12.31
CA ALA A 25 36.80 28.56 11.08
C ALA A 25 37.98 27.59 10.91
N ALA A 26 37.74 26.30 11.16
CA ALA A 26 38.68 25.25 10.78
C ALA A 26 38.41 24.86 9.32
N VAL A 27 39.07 25.55 8.38
CA VAL A 27 39.20 25.07 7.00
C VAL A 27 40.23 23.93 7.03
N VAL A 28 39.76 22.69 7.12
CA VAL A 28 40.60 21.52 6.85
C VAL A 28 40.50 21.24 5.35
N ALA A 29 41.52 21.67 4.60
CA ALA A 29 41.71 21.27 3.22
C ALA A 29 42.23 19.82 3.19
N VAL A 30 41.33 18.85 3.04
CA VAL A 30 41.73 17.48 2.63
C VAL A 30 41.75 17.42 1.12
N ARG A 31 42.95 17.57 0.54
CA ARG A 31 43.22 17.16 -0.83
C ARG A 31 43.37 15.64 -0.87
N GLY A 32 42.44 15.00 -1.59
CA GLY A 32 42.70 13.80 -2.41
C GLY A 32 43.03 12.50 -1.69
N LEU A 33 42.00 11.70 -1.41
CA LEU A 33 42.00 10.27 -1.73
C LEU A 33 40.60 9.90 -2.20
N ALA A 34 40.47 9.50 -3.46
CA ALA A 34 39.27 8.92 -4.02
C ALA A 34 39.03 7.56 -3.36
N GLY A 35 38.29 7.55 -2.25
CA GLY A 35 37.70 6.36 -1.66
C GLY A 35 36.21 6.35 -1.99
N SER A 36 35.75 5.28 -2.63
CA SER A 36 34.34 5.06 -2.96
C SER A 36 33.49 5.26 -1.71
N ALA A 37 32.70 6.34 -1.68
CA ALA A 37 31.68 6.53 -0.66
C ALA A 37 30.61 5.46 -0.89
N VAL A 38 30.53 4.50 0.02
CA VAL A 38 29.36 3.63 0.12
C VAL A 38 28.21 4.55 0.51
N ALA A 39 27.26 4.78 -0.40
CA ALA A 39 26.07 5.56 -0.13
C ALA A 39 25.26 4.85 0.96
N GLY A 40 25.47 5.28 2.21
CA GLY A 40 24.69 4.82 3.35
C GLY A 40 23.26 5.34 3.20
N VAL A 41 22.29 4.45 3.36
CA VAL A 41 20.87 4.82 3.43
C VAL A 41 20.69 5.89 4.53
N PRO A 42 20.11 7.07 4.25
CA PRO A 42 19.93 8.10 5.25
C PRO A 42 19.03 7.61 6.40
N THR A 43 19.47 7.81 7.64
CA THR A 43 18.69 7.49 8.85
C THR A 43 17.57 8.53 9.07
N ALA A 44 16.53 8.17 9.82
CA ALA A 44 15.38 9.05 10.09
C ALA A 44 15.76 10.47 10.59
N SER A 45 16.87 10.60 11.33
CA SER A 45 17.39 11.89 11.82
C SER A 45 17.94 12.80 10.73
N SER A 46 18.38 12.25 9.59
CA SER A 46 18.87 13.04 8.44
C SER A 46 17.74 13.60 7.57
N ARG A 47 16.55 12.98 7.60
CA ARG A 47 15.36 13.44 6.85
C ARG A 47 14.70 14.67 7.49
N LEU A 48 14.70 14.74 8.83
CA LEU A 48 14.18 15.90 9.57
C LEU A 48 15.01 17.17 9.33
N ALA A 49 16.33 17.02 9.16
CA ALA A 49 17.23 18.12 8.85
C ALA A 49 17.08 18.63 7.41
N LEU A 50 16.76 17.74 6.45
CA LEU A 50 16.54 18.10 5.04
C LEU A 50 15.23 18.86 4.82
N ALA A 51 14.16 18.54 5.55
CA ALA A 51 12.91 19.28 5.51
C ALA A 51 13.05 20.71 6.08
N ALA A 52 13.89 20.90 7.09
CA ALA A 52 14.14 22.20 7.71
C ALA A 52 14.99 23.14 6.83
N THR A 53 15.77 22.63 5.87
CA THR A 53 16.65 23.43 5.00
C THR A 53 16.04 23.79 3.64
N THR A 54 14.92 23.17 3.25
CA THR A 54 14.30 23.31 1.92
C THR A 54 13.07 24.22 1.87
N GLY A 55 12.55 24.69 3.01
CA GLY A 55 11.33 25.51 3.06
C GLY A 55 10.05 24.74 2.69
N CYS A 56 10.14 23.41 2.67
CA CYS A 56 9.06 22.49 2.42
C CYS A 56 8.08 22.40 3.61
N ALA A 57 6.88 21.87 3.35
CA ALA A 57 5.95 21.48 4.43
C ALA A 57 6.55 20.36 5.32
N THR A 58 5.87 20.02 6.40
CA THR A 58 6.24 18.87 7.24
C THR A 58 6.20 17.59 6.41
N LEU A 59 7.25 16.74 6.52
CA LEU A 59 7.27 15.41 5.90
C LEU A 59 6.06 14.60 6.34
N THR A 60 5.51 13.82 5.42
CA THR A 60 4.42 12.90 5.73
C THR A 60 4.94 11.80 6.66
N PRO A 61 4.34 11.60 7.85
CA PRO A 61 4.78 10.56 8.78
C PRO A 61 4.50 9.17 8.21
N GLU A 62 5.48 8.27 8.35
CA GLU A 62 5.31 6.85 8.04
C GLU A 62 4.48 6.19 9.14
N GLU A 63 3.50 5.38 8.76
CA GLU A 63 2.61 4.69 9.69
C GLU A 63 2.49 3.21 9.33
N THR A 64 1.95 2.42 10.25
CA THR A 64 1.79 0.99 10.03
C THR A 64 0.93 0.69 8.79
N GLN A 65 1.37 -0.30 8.02
CA GLN A 65 0.60 -0.92 6.96
C GLN A 65 -0.70 -1.58 7.46
N GLY A 66 -0.70 -2.05 8.70
CA GLY A 66 -1.77 -2.90 9.21
C GLY A 66 -1.88 -4.26 8.48
N PRO A 67 -2.84 -5.10 8.88
CA PRO A 67 -2.90 -6.50 8.46
C PRO A 67 -3.59 -6.74 7.11
N TYR A 68 -4.12 -5.69 6.47
CA TYR A 68 -5.03 -5.80 5.31
C TYR A 68 -4.41 -5.34 4.00
N TRP A 69 -3.09 -5.14 3.95
CA TRP A 69 -2.39 -4.90 2.70
C TRP A 69 -2.34 -6.15 1.83
N ILE A 70 -2.76 -5.99 0.57
CA ILE A 70 -2.75 -7.04 -0.45
C ILE A 70 -2.41 -6.36 -1.77
N ASP A 71 -1.25 -6.71 -2.33
CA ASP A 71 -0.78 -6.14 -3.60
C ASP A 71 -1.52 -6.79 -4.78
N GLU A 72 -2.79 -6.45 -4.98
CA GLU A 72 -3.63 -6.98 -6.07
C GLU A 72 -3.14 -6.56 -7.47
N ARG A 73 -2.15 -5.65 -7.57
CA ARG A 73 -1.67 -5.06 -8.83
C ARG A 73 -2.80 -4.49 -9.70
N LEU A 74 -3.76 -3.80 -9.07
CA LEU A 74 -4.93 -3.22 -9.73
C LEU A 74 -4.71 -1.77 -10.13
N ARG A 75 -4.28 -1.55 -11.38
CA ARG A 75 -4.21 -0.19 -11.96
C ARG A 75 -5.59 0.31 -12.35
N ARG A 76 -6.20 1.17 -11.51
CA ARG A 76 -7.53 1.75 -11.76
C ARG A 76 -7.76 3.02 -10.94
N SER A 77 -8.46 3.99 -11.53
CA SER A 77 -8.89 5.23 -10.87
C SER A 77 -10.18 5.04 -10.08
N ASP A 78 -11.19 4.38 -10.65
CA ASP A 78 -12.38 3.95 -9.93
C ASP A 78 -12.11 2.60 -9.24
N ILE A 79 -12.05 2.62 -7.91
CA ILE A 79 -11.74 1.43 -7.10
C ILE A 79 -13.00 0.78 -6.51
N ARG A 80 -14.21 1.29 -6.78
CA ARG A 80 -15.44 0.85 -6.09
C ARG A 80 -15.91 -0.54 -6.51
N ALA A 81 -15.60 -0.94 -7.74
CA ALA A 81 -16.10 -2.19 -8.32
C ALA A 81 -15.20 -3.38 -8.01
N ASP A 82 -15.82 -4.53 -7.72
CA ASP A 82 -15.15 -5.82 -7.74
C ASP A 82 -14.86 -6.26 -9.19
N SER A 83 -13.64 -6.68 -9.51
CA SER A 83 -13.25 -6.98 -10.90
C SER A 83 -13.91 -8.22 -11.50
N GLU A 84 -14.42 -9.15 -10.68
CA GLU A 84 -15.07 -10.37 -11.18
C GLU A 84 -16.57 -10.20 -11.33
N THR A 85 -17.22 -9.72 -10.28
CA THR A 85 -18.68 -9.61 -10.23
C THR A 85 -19.16 -8.30 -10.86
N GLY A 86 -18.31 -7.28 -10.90
CA GLY A 86 -18.71 -5.92 -11.28
C GLY A 86 -19.57 -5.21 -10.23
N ALA A 87 -19.76 -5.82 -9.06
CA ALA A 87 -20.52 -5.23 -7.96
C ALA A 87 -19.79 -3.99 -7.44
N VAL A 88 -20.50 -2.88 -7.35
CA VAL A 88 -19.97 -1.59 -6.91
C VAL A 88 -20.28 -1.39 -5.43
N GLN A 89 -19.26 -1.09 -4.63
CA GLN A 89 -19.46 -0.76 -3.21
C GLN A 89 -20.28 0.52 -3.04
N GLY A 90 -21.31 0.43 -2.22
CA GLY A 90 -22.14 1.57 -1.83
C GLY A 90 -21.46 2.42 -0.75
N GLY A 91 -21.89 3.69 -0.66
CA GLY A 91 -21.36 4.66 0.27
C GLY A 91 -21.49 6.08 -0.28
N VAL A 92 -21.09 7.08 0.50
CA VAL A 92 -21.00 8.47 0.05
C VAL A 92 -19.84 8.56 -0.94
N PRO A 93 -20.04 9.03 -2.18
CA PRO A 93 -18.95 9.15 -3.16
C PRO A 93 -17.82 10.05 -2.63
N LEU A 94 -16.57 9.66 -2.90
CA LEU A 94 -15.38 10.42 -2.57
C LEU A 94 -14.45 10.45 -3.79
N THR A 95 -14.11 11.66 -4.24
CA THR A 95 -13.00 11.89 -5.17
C THR A 95 -11.77 12.26 -4.36
N LEU A 96 -10.75 11.40 -4.36
CA LEU A 96 -9.51 11.61 -3.61
C LEU A 96 -8.36 11.90 -4.57
N THR A 97 -7.80 13.10 -4.48
CA THR A 97 -6.56 13.46 -5.16
C THR A 97 -5.39 13.31 -4.18
N ILE A 98 -4.34 12.60 -4.58
CA ILE A 98 -3.08 12.53 -3.83
C ILE A 98 -2.01 13.20 -4.69
N ARG A 99 -1.32 14.20 -4.13
CA ARG A 99 -0.18 14.88 -4.76
C ARG A 99 1.10 14.44 -4.07
N LEU A 100 2.09 14.02 -4.84
CA LEU A 100 3.38 13.63 -4.35
C LEU A 100 4.39 14.75 -4.56
N GLN A 101 5.16 15.05 -3.52
CA GLN A 101 6.27 16.00 -3.57
C GLN A 101 7.54 15.36 -3.03
N ASP A 102 8.67 15.73 -3.62
CA ASP A 102 9.99 15.27 -3.20
C ASP A 102 10.74 16.35 -2.42
N ALA A 103 10.94 16.11 -1.12
CA ALA A 103 11.69 16.97 -0.23
C ALA A 103 13.17 17.06 -0.64
N GLY A 104 13.75 16.01 -1.24
CA GLY A 104 15.10 16.01 -1.78
C GLY A 104 15.27 16.86 -3.04
N ALA A 105 14.17 17.12 -3.75
CA ALA A 105 14.11 17.94 -4.95
C ALA A 105 13.38 19.29 -4.73
N GLY A 106 13.47 19.86 -3.52
CA GLY A 106 12.91 21.18 -3.23
C GLY A 106 11.39 21.25 -3.34
N CYS A 107 10.69 20.20 -2.92
CA CYS A 107 9.23 20.05 -3.01
C CYS A 107 8.67 20.00 -4.45
N ALA A 108 9.52 19.68 -5.43
CA ALA A 108 9.07 19.45 -6.80
C ALA A 108 8.07 18.26 -6.85
N PRO A 109 7.10 18.28 -7.78
CA PRO A 109 6.19 17.15 -7.96
C PRO A 109 6.93 15.85 -8.31
N GLN A 110 6.59 14.75 -7.64
CA GLN A 110 7.17 13.44 -7.93
C GLN A 110 6.34 12.70 -8.98
N THR A 111 6.88 12.59 -10.20
CA THR A 111 6.25 11.88 -11.33
C THR A 111 6.62 10.39 -11.33
N GLY A 112 5.71 9.54 -11.81
CA GLY A 112 6.02 8.13 -12.11
C GLY A 112 6.05 7.17 -10.92
N ALA A 113 5.83 7.67 -9.70
CA ALA A 113 5.66 6.83 -8.52
C ALA A 113 4.27 6.16 -8.52
N TYR A 114 4.24 4.91 -8.04
CA TYR A 114 3.03 4.12 -7.87
C TYR A 114 2.39 4.46 -6.53
N VAL A 115 1.14 4.88 -6.55
CA VAL A 115 0.37 5.25 -5.37
C VAL A 115 -0.74 4.24 -5.21
N ASP A 116 -0.64 3.38 -4.19
CA ASP A 116 -1.64 2.41 -3.82
C ASP A 116 -2.51 2.96 -2.69
N ILE A 117 -3.82 2.74 -2.79
CA ILE A 117 -4.76 2.95 -1.68
C ILE A 117 -5.61 1.71 -1.43
N TRP A 118 -5.93 1.49 -0.17
CA TRP A 118 -6.93 0.52 0.25
C TRP A 118 -7.66 1.01 1.49
N HIS A 119 -8.96 0.71 1.58
CA HIS A 119 -9.74 1.07 2.75
C HIS A 119 -10.94 0.14 2.93
N CYS A 120 -11.56 0.23 4.10
CA CYS A 120 -12.78 -0.52 4.39
C CYS A 120 -14.00 0.07 3.68
N SER A 121 -15.02 -0.76 3.46
CA SER A 121 -16.34 -0.36 2.99
C SER A 121 -17.04 0.58 3.99
N ALA A 122 -18.18 1.15 3.61
CA ALA A 122 -19.03 1.93 4.53
C ALA A 122 -19.39 1.16 5.82
N GLN A 123 -19.39 -0.18 5.76
CA GLN A 123 -19.69 -1.05 6.90
C GLN A 123 -18.44 -1.47 7.69
N GLY A 124 -17.24 -1.01 7.33
CA GLY A 124 -16.00 -1.33 8.05
C GLY A 124 -15.41 -2.70 7.71
N THR A 125 -15.76 -3.26 6.55
CA THR A 125 -15.18 -4.52 6.05
C THR A 125 -14.11 -4.25 5.02
N TYR A 126 -13.05 -5.05 5.00
CA TYR A 126 -12.04 -5.03 3.94
C TYR A 126 -12.29 -6.15 2.93
N SER A 127 -11.93 -5.91 1.66
CA SER A 127 -11.93 -6.93 0.60
C SER A 127 -10.72 -7.87 0.75
N ASP A 128 -10.83 -9.09 0.23
CA ASP A 128 -9.87 -10.20 0.39
C ASP A 128 -9.43 -10.52 1.84
N VAL A 129 -10.35 -10.33 2.81
CA VAL A 129 -10.11 -10.65 4.23
C VAL A 129 -11.00 -11.81 4.68
N SER A 130 -10.36 -12.91 5.11
CA SER A 130 -11.07 -14.13 5.55
C SER A 130 -12.01 -13.88 6.72
N ALA A 131 -11.58 -13.12 7.72
CA ALA A 131 -12.39 -12.74 8.88
C ALA A 131 -13.61 -11.88 8.52
N ASN A 132 -13.62 -11.26 7.33
CA ASN A 132 -14.78 -10.51 6.82
C ASN A 132 -15.62 -11.32 5.83
N GLY A 133 -15.21 -12.55 5.48
CA GLY A 133 -15.90 -13.38 4.49
C GLY A 133 -15.76 -12.84 3.05
N THR A 134 -14.74 -12.03 2.77
CA THR A 134 -14.57 -11.30 1.50
C THR A 134 -13.43 -11.84 0.64
N VAL A 135 -12.93 -13.05 0.91
CA VAL A 135 -11.79 -13.66 0.18
C VAL A 135 -12.04 -13.67 -1.33
N GLY A 136 -11.08 -13.14 -2.09
CA GLY A 136 -11.09 -13.01 -3.54
C GLY A 136 -11.84 -11.80 -4.09
N GLN A 137 -12.52 -11.04 -3.23
CA GLN A 137 -13.09 -9.76 -3.63
C GLN A 137 -12.00 -8.70 -3.64
N ASP A 138 -12.06 -7.76 -4.57
CA ASP A 138 -10.98 -6.79 -4.74
C ASP A 138 -11.40 -5.32 -4.69
N TRP A 139 -12.66 -5.02 -4.40
CA TRP A 139 -13.18 -3.63 -4.30
C TRP A 139 -12.44 -2.78 -3.26
N LEU A 140 -12.49 -1.46 -3.43
CA LEU A 140 -11.86 -0.41 -2.59
C LEU A 140 -10.34 -0.59 -2.41
N ARG A 141 -9.70 -1.13 -3.44
CA ARG A 141 -8.24 -1.28 -3.57
C ARG A 141 -7.80 -0.82 -4.95
N GLY A 142 -6.63 -0.22 -5.07
CA GLY A 142 -6.06 0.05 -6.38
C GLY A 142 -4.86 0.95 -6.31
N TYR A 143 -4.16 1.03 -7.43
CA TYR A 143 -3.06 1.96 -7.59
C TYR A 143 -3.19 2.77 -8.87
N GLN A 144 -2.50 3.90 -8.86
CA GLN A 144 -2.24 4.72 -10.03
C GLN A 144 -0.78 5.12 -10.08
N VAL A 145 -0.36 5.66 -11.21
CA VAL A 145 0.98 6.20 -11.41
C VAL A 145 0.83 7.72 -11.44
N SER A 146 1.61 8.40 -10.60
CA SER A 146 1.61 9.87 -10.52
C SER A 146 1.98 10.48 -11.88
N ASP A 147 1.19 11.48 -12.28
CA ASP A 147 1.39 12.22 -13.52
C ASP A 147 2.51 13.27 -13.40
N ALA A 148 2.66 14.12 -14.43
CA ALA A 148 3.68 15.16 -14.48
C ALA A 148 3.53 16.22 -13.37
N ASP A 149 2.34 16.37 -12.79
CA ASP A 149 2.06 17.24 -11.64
C ASP A 149 2.19 16.47 -10.30
N GLY A 150 2.75 15.26 -10.35
CA GLY A 150 2.88 14.36 -9.21
C GLY A 150 1.56 13.86 -8.65
N ALA A 151 0.47 13.95 -9.43
CA ALA A 151 -0.88 13.71 -8.94
C ALA A 151 -1.44 12.34 -9.37
N VAL A 152 -2.29 11.77 -8.51
CA VAL A 152 -3.20 10.68 -8.84
C VAL A 152 -4.60 11.01 -8.32
N THR A 153 -5.64 10.58 -9.03
CA THR A 153 -7.04 10.84 -8.60
C THR A 153 -7.87 9.57 -8.59
N PHE A 154 -8.35 9.18 -7.41
CA PHE A 154 -9.21 8.01 -7.23
C PHE A 154 -10.68 8.41 -7.10
N THR A 155 -11.56 7.64 -7.74
CA THR A 155 -12.99 7.62 -7.45
C THR A 155 -13.28 6.46 -6.51
N THR A 156 -13.77 6.79 -5.31
CA THR A 156 -14.07 5.80 -4.26
C THR A 156 -15.33 6.19 -3.49
N VAL A 157 -15.57 5.54 -2.35
CA VAL A 157 -16.54 5.96 -1.33
C VAL A 157 -15.82 6.37 -0.06
N TYR A 158 -16.41 7.27 0.72
CA TYR A 158 -15.91 7.63 2.04
C TYR A 158 -15.79 6.35 2.90
N PRO A 159 -14.64 6.10 3.57
CA PRO A 159 -14.45 4.87 4.33
C PRO A 159 -15.37 4.79 5.55
N GLY A 160 -15.81 3.58 5.90
CA GLY A 160 -16.47 3.34 7.17
C GLY A 160 -15.47 3.32 8.34
N TRP A 161 -15.89 2.73 9.45
CA TRP A 161 -15.02 2.51 10.62
C TRP A 161 -15.09 1.06 11.09
N TYR A 162 -14.10 0.61 11.84
CA TYR A 162 -14.12 -0.67 12.55
C TYR A 162 -13.52 -0.49 13.94
N THR A 163 -13.82 -1.41 14.85
CA THR A 163 -13.48 -1.28 16.27
C THR A 163 -12.00 -1.00 16.48
N GLY A 164 -11.71 0.02 17.28
CA GLY A 164 -10.35 0.37 17.70
C GLY A 164 -9.61 1.32 16.76
N ARG A 165 -10.20 1.71 15.62
CA ARG A 165 -9.56 2.60 14.63
C ARG A 165 -10.48 3.75 14.24
N THR A 166 -9.91 4.94 14.04
CA THR A 166 -10.62 6.06 13.43
C THR A 166 -10.80 5.82 11.92
N VAL A 167 -11.55 6.69 11.25
CA VAL A 167 -11.82 6.57 9.81
C VAL A 167 -10.57 6.95 9.02
N HIS A 168 -10.10 6.05 8.16
CA HIS A 168 -8.86 6.22 7.41
C HIS A 168 -8.89 5.55 6.03
N ILE A 169 -8.03 6.02 5.14
CA ILE A 169 -7.60 5.34 3.92
C ILE A 169 -6.13 5.02 4.06
N HIS A 170 -5.73 3.77 3.84
CA HIS A 170 -4.30 3.46 3.81
C HIS A 170 -3.67 3.95 2.50
N LEU A 171 -2.42 4.37 2.59
CA LEU A 171 -1.61 4.88 1.50
C LEU A 171 -0.30 4.10 1.45
N ARG A 172 0.10 3.66 0.26
CA ARG A 172 1.45 3.17 0.01
C ARG A 172 2.01 3.78 -1.26
N ILE A 173 3.26 4.24 -1.21
CA ILE A 173 3.93 4.90 -2.32
C ILE A 173 5.18 4.09 -2.66
N ARG A 174 5.28 3.67 -3.92
CA ARG A 174 6.34 2.80 -4.42
C ARG A 174 7.05 3.39 -5.63
N SER A 175 8.37 3.22 -5.70
CA SER A 175 9.14 3.58 -6.92
C SER A 175 8.99 2.54 -8.04
N SER A 176 8.69 1.28 -7.72
CA SER A 176 8.27 0.29 -8.70
C SER A 176 7.33 -0.75 -8.08
N LEU A 177 6.64 -1.54 -8.91
CA LEU A 177 5.77 -2.62 -8.44
C LEU A 177 6.56 -3.84 -7.91
N ASP A 178 7.84 -3.92 -8.26
CA ASP A 178 8.68 -5.12 -8.06
C ASP A 178 9.85 -4.87 -7.10
N SER A 179 10.10 -3.61 -6.67
CA SER A 179 11.25 -3.22 -5.84
C SER A 179 10.84 -2.42 -4.60
N SER A 180 11.70 -2.48 -3.58
CA SER A 180 11.58 -1.85 -2.26
C SER A 180 12.38 -0.54 -2.12
N ALA A 181 12.92 0.02 -3.20
CA ALA A 181 13.84 1.17 -3.10
C ALA A 181 13.20 2.43 -2.48
N VAL A 182 11.94 2.72 -2.84
CA VAL A 182 11.05 3.58 -2.07
C VAL A 182 9.78 2.80 -1.86
N ASP A 183 9.45 2.53 -0.60
CA ASP A 183 8.32 1.72 -0.20
C ASP A 183 7.73 2.31 1.09
N PHE A 184 7.08 3.46 0.93
CA PHE A 184 6.53 4.25 2.02
C PHE A 184 5.10 3.85 2.31
N THR A 185 4.75 3.65 3.58
CA THR A 185 3.37 3.38 3.98
C THR A 185 2.90 4.39 5.02
N SER A 186 1.67 4.87 4.86
CA SER A 186 1.02 5.80 5.78
C SER A 186 -0.49 5.64 5.70
N GLN A 187 -1.23 6.57 6.32
CA GLN A 187 -2.69 6.58 6.30
C GLN A 187 -3.18 8.02 6.15
N ILE A 188 -4.35 8.19 5.56
CA ILE A 188 -5.04 9.47 5.38
C ILE A 188 -6.24 9.47 6.30
N TYR A 189 -6.32 10.45 7.19
CA TYR A 189 -7.41 10.63 8.15
C TYR A 189 -8.34 11.74 7.73
N PHE A 190 -9.52 11.77 8.34
CA PHE A 190 -10.56 12.74 8.01
C PHE A 190 -11.01 13.48 9.25
N ASP A 191 -11.33 14.75 9.09
CA ASP A 191 -11.86 15.58 10.17
C ASP A 191 -13.10 14.96 10.83
N ASP A 192 -13.13 14.97 12.16
CA ASP A 192 -14.18 14.31 12.93
C ASP A 192 -15.57 14.92 12.72
N THR A 193 -15.67 16.20 12.35
CA THR A 193 -16.96 16.84 12.05
C THR A 193 -17.56 16.30 10.74
N VAL A 194 -16.71 16.02 9.75
CA VAL A 194 -17.11 15.40 8.48
C VAL A 194 -17.45 13.93 8.72
N ASN A 195 -16.64 13.23 9.53
CA ASN A 195 -16.92 11.85 9.92
C ASN A 195 -18.29 11.73 10.59
N ASP A 196 -18.60 12.59 11.58
CA ASP A 196 -19.86 12.54 12.30
C ASP A 196 -21.07 12.73 11.35
N THR A 197 -20.93 13.61 10.36
CA THR A 197 -21.94 13.82 9.31
C THR A 197 -22.12 12.58 8.42
N VAL A 198 -21.03 11.97 7.95
CA VAL A 198 -21.08 10.79 7.08
C VAL A 198 -21.61 9.56 7.82
N MET A 199 -21.15 9.33 9.06
CA MET A 199 -21.56 8.17 9.87
C MET A 199 -23.03 8.23 10.30
N ALA A 200 -23.65 9.41 10.29
CA ALA A 200 -25.09 9.59 10.50
C ALA A 200 -25.95 9.22 9.28
N SER A 201 -25.37 8.97 8.11
CA SER A 201 -26.09 8.60 6.90
C SER A 201 -26.45 7.11 6.84
N THR A 202 -27.52 6.77 6.12
CA THR A 202 -28.10 5.41 6.10
C THR A 202 -27.09 4.32 5.74
N ALA A 203 -26.17 4.57 4.80
CA ALA A 203 -25.20 3.57 4.35
C ALA A 203 -24.11 3.24 5.40
N TYR A 204 -23.93 4.09 6.42
CA TYR A 204 -22.86 4.01 7.42
C TYR A 204 -23.37 3.74 8.84
N ARG A 205 -24.69 3.88 9.05
CA ARG A 205 -25.33 3.58 10.34
C ARG A 205 -25.15 2.11 10.70
N LYS A 206 -24.50 1.89 11.84
CA LYS A 206 -24.36 0.58 12.49
C LYS A 206 -24.21 0.75 13.99
N SER A 207 -24.36 -0.35 14.74
CA SER A 207 -24.22 -0.34 16.19
C SER A 207 -22.76 -0.15 16.63
N GLY A 208 -22.60 0.33 17.87
CA GLY A 208 -21.31 0.60 18.48
C GLY A 208 -20.85 2.05 18.32
N THR A 209 -19.72 2.35 18.94
CA THR A 209 -19.13 3.70 18.96
C THR A 209 -17.85 3.69 18.14
N ARG A 210 -17.76 4.61 17.19
CA ARG A 210 -16.54 4.83 16.40
C ARG A 210 -15.44 5.42 17.30
N THR A 211 -14.20 4.98 17.11
CA THR A 211 -13.01 5.65 17.67
C THR A 211 -12.81 7.00 17.01
N ARG A 212 -12.76 8.09 17.79
CA ARG A 212 -12.43 9.44 17.30
C ARG A 212 -10.95 9.56 16.97
N ASN A 213 -10.57 10.56 16.17
CA ASN A 213 -9.17 10.77 15.77
C ASN A 213 -8.23 10.84 16.97
N ALA A 214 -8.55 11.68 17.96
CA ALA A 214 -7.75 11.86 19.18
C ALA A 214 -7.68 10.61 20.09
N SER A 215 -8.44 9.55 19.79
CA SER A 215 -8.47 8.29 20.55
C SER A 215 -7.87 7.12 19.76
N ASP A 216 -7.43 7.32 18.52
CA ASP A 216 -6.70 6.32 17.74
C ASP A 216 -5.20 6.50 17.98
N GLY A 217 -4.51 5.47 18.44
CA GLY A 217 -3.08 5.52 18.74
C GLY A 217 -2.17 5.60 17.51
N ILE A 218 -2.71 5.49 16.30
CA ILE A 218 -1.97 5.64 15.03
C ILE A 218 -2.24 7.00 14.37
N TYR A 219 -3.30 7.71 14.79
CA TYR A 219 -3.69 8.97 14.17
C TYR A 219 -2.59 10.03 14.27
N ASP A 220 -2.26 10.63 13.12
CA ASP A 220 -1.43 11.82 13.02
C ASP A 220 -2.18 12.96 12.33
N ALA A 221 -2.15 14.15 12.93
CA ALA A 221 -2.84 15.33 12.42
C ALA A 221 -2.24 15.86 11.11
N VAL A 222 -0.96 15.59 10.82
CA VAL A 222 -0.32 15.90 9.53
C VAL A 222 -1.03 15.17 8.38
N ASN A 223 -1.57 14.00 8.68
CA ASN A 223 -2.24 13.12 7.74
C ASN A 223 -3.76 13.38 7.63
N GLN A 224 -4.29 14.37 8.35
CA GLN A 224 -5.71 14.70 8.32
C GLN A 224 -6.06 15.60 7.12
N VAL A 225 -7.09 15.20 6.37
CA VAL A 225 -7.74 16.06 5.37
C VAL A 225 -9.11 16.51 5.84
N THR A 226 -9.57 17.65 5.32
CA THR A 226 -10.94 18.13 5.46
C THR A 226 -11.62 18.10 4.10
N PRO A 227 -12.38 17.03 3.77
CA PRO A 227 -13.07 16.94 2.49
C PRO A 227 -14.13 18.03 2.34
N VAL A 228 -14.29 18.52 1.11
CA VAL A 228 -15.29 19.51 0.74
C VAL A 228 -16.42 18.83 -0.01
N GLY A 229 -17.67 19.10 0.38
CA GLY A 229 -18.85 18.49 -0.24
C GLY A 229 -19.96 18.21 0.76
N SER A 230 -20.78 17.21 0.46
CA SER A 230 -21.88 16.77 1.33
C SER A 230 -22.20 15.29 1.12
N VAL A 231 -22.99 14.71 2.03
CA VAL A 231 -23.50 13.32 1.89
C VAL A 231 -24.29 13.13 0.59
N ALA A 232 -25.06 14.14 0.15
CA ALA A 232 -25.89 14.05 -1.05
C ALA A 232 -25.10 14.20 -2.35
N ALA A 233 -24.13 15.12 -2.39
CA ALA A 233 -23.32 15.39 -3.59
C ALA A 233 -22.06 14.52 -3.68
N GLY A 234 -21.64 13.90 -2.57
CA GLY A 234 -20.30 13.34 -2.41
C GLY A 234 -19.30 14.39 -1.92
N TYR A 235 -18.10 13.92 -1.61
CA TYR A 235 -16.98 14.74 -1.15
C TYR A 235 -15.81 14.71 -2.13
N THR A 236 -15.01 15.76 -2.11
CA THR A 236 -13.68 15.81 -2.73
C THR A 236 -12.64 16.09 -1.66
N ALA A 237 -11.53 15.37 -1.69
CA ALA A 237 -10.40 15.57 -0.78
C ALA A 237 -9.09 15.62 -1.58
N THR A 238 -8.16 16.46 -1.12
CA THR A 238 -6.78 16.47 -1.61
C THR A 238 -5.84 16.21 -0.44
N PHE A 239 -4.95 15.25 -0.61
CA PHE A 239 -3.86 14.96 0.31
C PHE A 239 -2.52 15.22 -0.39
N THR A 240 -1.62 15.96 0.25
CA THR A 240 -0.27 16.15 -0.27
C THR A 240 0.69 15.29 0.55
N ALA A 241 1.26 14.28 -0.08
CA ALA A 241 2.29 13.45 0.50
C ALA A 241 3.67 14.02 0.14
N LEU A 242 4.40 14.47 1.15
CA LEU A 242 5.76 14.97 1.01
C LEU A 242 6.72 13.91 1.56
N LEU A 243 7.56 13.37 0.70
CA LEU A 243 8.52 12.31 1.01
C LEU A 243 9.92 12.71 0.55
N ASP A 244 10.93 12.05 1.09
CA ASP A 244 12.28 12.06 0.52
C ASP A 244 12.42 10.83 -0.40
N PHE A 245 12.46 11.04 -1.71
CA PHE A 245 12.59 9.97 -2.70
C PHE A 245 14.05 9.55 -2.96
N GLY A 246 15.02 10.18 -2.28
CA GLY A 246 16.44 10.08 -2.61
C GLY A 246 16.81 11.02 -3.76
N ASP A 247 18.11 11.30 -3.94
CA ASP A 247 18.62 12.21 -4.96
C ASP A 247 18.21 11.76 -6.37
N GLY A 248 17.28 12.51 -6.97
CA GLY A 248 16.60 12.25 -8.22
C GLY A 248 17.49 12.21 -9.46
N THR A 249 18.29 11.15 -9.60
CA THR A 249 18.82 10.73 -10.91
C THR A 249 17.74 9.95 -11.65
N ALA A 250 16.90 10.70 -12.37
CA ALA A 250 16.09 10.14 -13.44
C ALA A 250 17.01 9.53 -14.51
N GLY A 251 17.06 8.19 -14.57
CA GLY A 251 17.46 7.41 -15.74
C GLY A 251 18.92 6.97 -15.82
N SER A 252 19.15 5.65 -15.75
CA SER A 252 19.86 4.91 -16.79
C SER A 252 19.72 3.42 -16.54
N SER A 253 19.24 2.70 -17.56
CA SER A 253 19.47 1.26 -17.68
C SER A 253 20.97 0.98 -17.54
N GLY A 254 21.34 0.19 -16.55
CA GLY A 254 22.67 -0.34 -16.37
C GLY A 254 22.58 -1.84 -16.18
N THR A 255 22.63 -2.57 -17.29
CA THR A 255 22.96 -3.99 -17.31
C THR A 255 24.34 -4.19 -16.69
N THR A 256 24.41 -4.91 -15.58
CA THR A 256 25.62 -5.64 -15.19
C THR A 256 25.23 -7.09 -14.94
N ASP A 257 25.55 -7.90 -15.94
CA ASP A 257 25.69 -9.34 -15.84
C ASP A 257 26.82 -9.66 -14.86
N SER A 258 26.57 -10.58 -13.95
CA SER A 258 27.63 -11.34 -13.30
C SER A 258 27.06 -12.68 -12.87
N SER A 259 27.12 -13.61 -13.81
CA SER A 259 27.07 -15.05 -13.59
C SER A 259 28.25 -15.53 -12.73
N THR A 260 27.96 -16.27 -11.67
CA THR A 260 28.67 -17.45 -11.12
C THR A 260 27.86 -17.83 -9.87
N GLY A 261 27.46 -19.08 -9.57
CA GLY A 261 27.88 -20.39 -9.98
C GLY A 261 27.73 -21.31 -8.76
N THR A 262 26.61 -22.04 -8.71
CA THR A 262 26.36 -23.36 -8.10
C THR A 262 26.95 -23.75 -6.73
N SER A 263 26.06 -24.07 -5.78
CA SER A 263 25.94 -25.37 -5.07
C SER A 263 24.73 -25.25 -4.13
N GLY A 264 23.70 -26.11 -4.15
CA GLY A 264 23.77 -27.55 -4.00
C GLY A 264 23.49 -27.90 -2.53
N SER A 265 22.22 -27.98 -2.14
CA SER A 265 21.84 -28.77 -0.96
C SER A 265 20.44 -29.33 -1.13
N SER A 266 20.41 -30.65 -1.26
CA SER A 266 19.25 -31.51 -1.10
C SER A 266 18.70 -31.40 0.32
N ASP A 267 17.40 -31.22 0.47
CA ASP A 267 16.75 -31.70 1.69
C ASP A 267 15.46 -32.45 1.37
N SER A 268 15.34 -33.58 2.05
CA SER A 268 14.42 -34.67 1.80
C SER A 268 13.30 -34.58 2.83
N GLY A 269 12.18 -33.96 2.47
CA GLY A 269 10.97 -33.93 3.28
C GLY A 269 9.96 -34.96 2.79
N SER A 270 10.05 -36.19 3.30
CA SER A 270 9.02 -37.22 3.16
C SER A 270 7.82 -36.87 4.03
N GLY A 271 6.68 -36.56 3.40
CA GLY A 271 5.37 -36.39 4.03
C GLY A 271 4.30 -36.80 3.02
N GLY A 272 3.52 -37.84 3.35
CA GLY A 272 2.63 -38.55 2.42
C GLY A 272 1.70 -37.64 1.61
N THR A 273 1.66 -37.86 0.30
CA THR A 273 0.79 -37.14 -0.63
C THR A 273 -0.67 -37.51 -0.42
N ALA A 274 -1.34 -36.83 0.52
CA ALA A 274 -2.76 -36.56 0.37
C ALA A 274 -2.90 -35.53 -0.76
N LEU A 275 -3.18 -36.02 -1.97
CA LEU A 275 -3.26 -35.16 -3.15
C LEU A 275 -4.52 -34.30 -3.08
N VAL A 276 -4.36 -32.97 -3.13
CA VAL A 276 -5.47 -32.05 -3.42
C VAL A 276 -6.14 -32.50 -4.73
N ARG A 277 -7.39 -32.97 -4.62
CA ARG A 277 -8.19 -33.62 -5.64
C ARG A 277 -8.87 -32.60 -6.55
N ALA A 278 -8.06 -32.00 -7.40
CA ALA A 278 -8.51 -31.07 -8.42
C ALA A 278 -7.85 -31.33 -9.77
N GLU A 279 -8.52 -30.96 -10.85
CA GLU A 279 -8.02 -31.06 -12.21
C GLU A 279 -8.09 -29.69 -12.87
N LEU A 280 -7.00 -29.25 -13.49
CA LEU A 280 -6.97 -28.07 -14.33
C LEU A 280 -7.47 -28.46 -15.74
N ALA A 281 -8.73 -28.17 -16.01
CA ALA A 281 -9.40 -28.49 -17.27
C ALA A 281 -9.03 -27.55 -18.42
N GLY A 282 -8.51 -26.35 -18.13
CA GLY A 282 -8.02 -25.45 -19.16
C GLY A 282 -7.59 -24.07 -18.65
N THR A 283 -6.71 -23.42 -19.40
CA THR A 283 -6.29 -22.04 -19.18
C THR A 283 -6.28 -21.29 -20.50
N THR A 284 -6.95 -20.15 -20.57
CA THR A 284 -7.00 -19.33 -21.80
C THR A 284 -6.98 -17.87 -21.42
N VAL A 285 -6.14 -17.07 -22.06
CA VAL A 285 -6.20 -15.60 -21.97
C VAL A 285 -6.91 -15.11 -23.22
N ALA A 286 -7.99 -14.36 -23.04
CA ALA A 286 -8.78 -13.83 -24.15
C ALA A 286 -8.93 -12.31 -24.02
N ALA A 287 -8.86 -11.62 -25.15
CA ALA A 287 -9.36 -10.25 -25.24
C ALA A 287 -10.89 -10.26 -25.13
N THR A 288 -11.43 -9.31 -24.41
CA THR A 288 -12.86 -9.07 -24.22
C THR A 288 -13.13 -7.59 -24.48
N GLY A 289 -14.36 -7.19 -24.74
CA GLY A 289 -14.72 -5.77 -24.86
C GLY A 289 -14.39 -4.91 -23.62
N ARG A 290 -14.06 -5.53 -22.48
CA ARG A 290 -13.68 -4.86 -21.22
C ARG A 290 -12.17 -4.99 -20.87
N GLY A 291 -11.35 -5.51 -21.80
CA GLY A 291 -9.92 -5.78 -21.62
C GLY A 291 -9.60 -7.27 -21.70
N ARG A 292 -8.45 -7.70 -21.18
CA ARG A 292 -8.00 -9.10 -21.25
C ARG A 292 -8.35 -9.87 -19.98
N VAL A 293 -8.76 -11.11 -20.13
CA VAL A 293 -9.14 -11.99 -19.01
C VAL A 293 -8.48 -13.36 -19.18
N LEU A 294 -7.74 -13.79 -18.16
CA LEU A 294 -7.34 -15.18 -17.99
C LEU A 294 -8.53 -15.96 -17.40
N GLN A 295 -9.00 -16.97 -18.12
CA GLN A 295 -9.94 -17.97 -17.65
C GLN A 295 -9.18 -19.22 -17.21
N VAL A 296 -9.44 -19.69 -16.00
CA VAL A 296 -8.95 -20.96 -15.46
C VAL A 296 -10.14 -21.87 -15.20
N ARG A 297 -10.25 -22.97 -15.95
CA ARG A 297 -11.30 -23.97 -15.78
C ARG A 297 -10.79 -25.07 -14.87
N LEU A 298 -11.47 -25.28 -13.75
CA LEU A 298 -11.13 -26.26 -12.72
C LEU A 298 -12.26 -27.26 -12.54
N ARG A 299 -11.90 -28.53 -12.29
CA ARG A 299 -12.81 -29.55 -11.76
C ARG A 299 -12.31 -29.96 -10.39
N THR A 300 -13.08 -29.65 -9.35
CA THR A 300 -12.75 -29.96 -7.96
C THR A 300 -13.54 -31.18 -7.51
N ARG A 301 -12.86 -32.15 -6.89
CA ARG A 301 -13.51 -33.35 -6.30
C ARG A 301 -13.75 -33.21 -4.80
N GLU A 302 -13.24 -32.14 -4.22
CA GLU A 302 -13.38 -31.76 -2.82
C GLU A 302 -13.52 -30.25 -2.68
N ARG A 303 -13.76 -29.78 -1.45
CA ARG A 303 -13.80 -28.36 -1.14
C ARG A 303 -12.37 -27.84 -1.02
N LEU A 304 -12.04 -26.79 -1.76
CA LEU A 304 -10.68 -26.23 -1.78
C LEU A 304 -10.70 -24.72 -1.94
N THR A 305 -9.60 -24.07 -1.59
CA THR A 305 -9.30 -22.67 -1.88
C THR A 305 -8.04 -22.59 -2.73
N GLY A 306 -7.64 -21.38 -3.12
CA GLY A 306 -6.38 -21.22 -3.83
C GLY A 306 -6.15 -19.82 -4.35
N ARG A 307 -5.09 -19.74 -5.15
CA ARG A 307 -4.65 -18.54 -5.87
C ARG A 307 -4.19 -18.88 -7.27
N VAL A 308 -4.36 -17.93 -8.17
CA VAL A 308 -3.83 -17.95 -9.53
C VAL A 308 -2.91 -16.76 -9.70
N ARG A 309 -1.74 -16.97 -10.29
CA ARG A 309 -0.83 -15.91 -10.72
C ARG A 309 -0.57 -16.07 -12.22
N LEU A 310 -0.64 -14.98 -12.97
CA LEU A 310 -0.06 -14.86 -14.28
C LEU A 310 1.35 -14.30 -14.10
N VAL A 311 2.36 -15.05 -14.54
CA VAL A 311 3.77 -14.69 -14.37
C VAL A 311 4.53 -14.71 -15.68
N ARG A 312 5.53 -13.86 -15.83
CA ARG A 312 6.47 -13.87 -16.94
C ARG A 312 7.87 -13.72 -16.36
N HIS A 313 8.74 -14.69 -16.65
CA HIS A 313 9.98 -14.88 -15.90
C HIS A 313 9.67 -15.01 -14.40
N ASP A 314 10.13 -14.06 -13.58
CA ASP A 314 9.89 -14.00 -12.14
C ASP A 314 8.85 -12.95 -11.75
N ASP A 315 8.38 -12.15 -12.70
CA ASP A 315 7.44 -11.06 -12.47
C ASP A 315 6.01 -11.54 -12.41
N VAL A 316 5.26 -11.02 -11.44
CA VAL A 316 3.82 -11.27 -11.29
C VAL A 316 3.07 -10.22 -12.09
N LEU A 317 2.52 -10.62 -13.23
CA LEU A 317 1.78 -9.72 -14.10
C LEU A 317 0.36 -9.42 -13.58
N ALA A 318 -0.25 -10.43 -12.96
CA ALA A 318 -1.56 -10.34 -12.33
C ALA A 318 -1.73 -11.53 -11.38
N HIS A 319 -2.54 -11.40 -10.34
CA HIS A 319 -2.88 -12.53 -9.48
C HIS A 319 -4.23 -12.34 -8.83
N ARG A 320 -4.78 -13.43 -8.31
CA ARG A 320 -6.06 -13.43 -7.60
C ARG A 320 -6.19 -14.64 -6.70
N ARG A 321 -6.88 -14.45 -5.57
CA ARG A 321 -7.30 -15.51 -4.66
C ARG A 321 -8.80 -15.75 -4.77
N TRP A 322 -9.28 -16.84 -4.22
CA TRP A 322 -10.70 -17.10 -4.06
C TRP A 322 -10.96 -17.79 -2.72
N GLY A 323 -12.19 -17.66 -2.22
CA GLY A 323 -12.64 -18.36 -1.03
C GLY A 323 -12.73 -19.88 -1.22
N TRP A 324 -13.64 -20.53 -0.49
CA TRP A 324 -13.87 -21.96 -0.67
C TRP A 324 -14.71 -22.22 -1.93
N LEU A 325 -14.17 -23.00 -2.86
CA LEU A 325 -14.93 -23.62 -3.94
C LEU A 325 -15.52 -24.94 -3.46
N THR A 326 -16.78 -25.19 -3.80
CA THR A 326 -17.44 -26.48 -3.61
C THR A 326 -16.89 -27.52 -4.59
N LYS A 327 -17.27 -28.78 -4.41
CA LYS A 327 -17.03 -29.84 -5.40
C LYS A 327 -17.78 -29.51 -6.69
N GLY A 328 -17.12 -29.57 -7.85
CA GLY A 328 -17.77 -29.34 -9.14
C GLY A 328 -16.85 -28.71 -10.19
N ALA A 329 -17.46 -28.22 -11.27
CA ALA A 329 -16.76 -27.48 -12.31
C ALA A 329 -16.82 -25.97 -12.01
N HIS A 330 -15.68 -25.30 -12.13
CA HIS A 330 -15.52 -23.87 -11.82
C HIS A 330 -14.79 -23.19 -12.97
N THR A 331 -15.18 -21.95 -13.28
CA THR A 331 -14.43 -21.08 -14.19
C THR A 331 -14.02 -19.84 -13.42
N LEU A 332 -12.74 -19.76 -13.08
CA LEU A 332 -12.16 -18.63 -12.39
C LEU A 332 -11.66 -17.61 -13.40
N ARG A 333 -11.84 -16.32 -13.08
CA ARG A 333 -11.42 -15.22 -13.94
C ARG A 333 -10.39 -14.36 -13.22
N LEU A 334 -9.29 -14.08 -13.91
CA LEU A 334 -8.27 -13.13 -13.51
C LEU A 334 -8.18 -12.06 -14.59
N ARG A 335 -8.43 -10.80 -14.21
CA ARG A 335 -8.24 -9.67 -15.12
C ARG A 335 -6.75 -9.47 -15.36
N VAL A 336 -6.37 -9.31 -16.63
CA VAL A 336 -4.99 -8.97 -17.01
C VAL A 336 -4.94 -7.45 -17.24
N PRO A 337 -4.14 -6.70 -16.46
CA PRO A 337 -4.01 -5.24 -16.61
C PRO A 337 -3.66 -4.84 -18.05
N ARG A 338 -4.06 -3.64 -18.50
CA ARG A 338 -3.90 -3.19 -19.90
C ARG A 338 -2.45 -2.93 -20.29
N ASP A 339 -1.61 -2.55 -19.34
CA ASP A 339 -0.18 -2.29 -19.48
C ASP A 339 0.68 -3.56 -19.56
N VAL A 340 0.13 -4.73 -19.22
CA VAL A 340 0.84 -6.00 -19.44
C VAL A 340 1.11 -6.20 -20.93
N ALA A 341 2.37 -6.26 -21.33
CA ALA A 341 2.74 -6.50 -22.73
C ALA A 341 2.24 -7.87 -23.23
N ALA A 342 1.89 -7.94 -24.52
CA ALA A 342 1.50 -9.20 -25.18
C ALA A 342 2.66 -10.21 -25.22
N GLY A 343 2.34 -11.48 -25.40
CA GLY A 343 3.31 -12.57 -25.58
C GLY A 343 3.33 -13.60 -24.44
N PRO A 344 4.33 -14.50 -24.45
CA PRO A 344 4.35 -15.69 -23.62
C PRO A 344 4.31 -15.38 -22.11
N ALA A 345 3.55 -16.19 -21.38
CA ALA A 345 3.46 -16.14 -19.93
C ALA A 345 3.18 -17.55 -19.34
N ARG A 346 3.13 -17.64 -18.02
CA ARG A 346 2.77 -18.87 -17.30
C ARG A 346 1.66 -18.57 -16.30
N VAL A 347 0.68 -19.46 -16.23
CA VAL A 347 -0.28 -19.53 -15.13
C VAL A 347 0.33 -20.41 -14.05
N VAL A 348 0.41 -19.89 -12.83
CA VAL A 348 0.77 -20.63 -11.61
C VAL A 348 -0.47 -20.69 -10.73
N LEU A 349 -1.02 -21.89 -10.58
CA LEU A 349 -2.22 -22.17 -9.81
C LEU A 349 -1.83 -22.93 -8.54
N THR A 350 -2.07 -22.35 -7.37
CA THR A 350 -1.83 -23.00 -6.07
C THR A 350 -3.16 -23.27 -5.39
N LEU A 351 -3.43 -24.52 -5.06
CA LEU A 351 -4.67 -25.03 -4.48
C LEU A 351 -4.40 -25.53 -3.07
N ALA A 352 -5.33 -25.33 -2.15
CA ALA A 352 -5.26 -25.85 -0.79
C ALA A 352 -6.59 -26.47 -0.36
N ASP A 353 -6.56 -27.65 0.27
CA ASP A 353 -7.74 -28.30 0.85
C ASP A 353 -8.01 -27.84 2.29
N ARG A 354 -8.97 -28.48 2.96
CA ARG A 354 -9.34 -28.16 4.35
C ARG A 354 -8.28 -28.57 5.37
N ASP A 355 -7.49 -29.58 5.05
CA ASP A 355 -6.48 -30.16 5.94
C ASP A 355 -5.12 -29.43 5.79
N GLY A 356 -5.07 -28.43 4.91
CA GLY A 356 -3.89 -27.61 4.65
C GLY A 356 -2.94 -28.21 3.60
N ASN A 357 -3.32 -29.30 2.94
CA ASN A 357 -2.51 -29.86 1.86
C ASN A 357 -2.51 -28.90 0.68
N VAL A 358 -1.33 -28.68 0.07
CA VAL A 358 -1.16 -27.72 -1.02
C VAL A 358 -0.72 -28.42 -2.31
N ARG A 359 -1.30 -28.02 -3.44
CA ARG A 359 -0.89 -28.46 -4.77
C ARG A 359 -0.68 -27.27 -5.69
N THR A 360 0.46 -27.23 -6.38
CA THR A 360 0.74 -26.20 -7.39
C THR A 360 0.76 -26.80 -8.80
N VAL A 361 0.07 -26.14 -9.74
CA VAL A 361 0.01 -26.51 -11.16
C VAL A 361 0.52 -25.32 -11.99
N ARG A 362 1.33 -25.60 -13.01
CA ARG A 362 1.86 -24.58 -13.92
C ARG A 362 1.44 -24.87 -15.35
N ARG A 363 1.02 -23.83 -16.10
CA ARG A 363 0.59 -23.97 -17.50
C ARG A 363 1.07 -22.78 -18.33
N ARG A 364 1.64 -23.04 -19.52
CA ARG A 364 1.99 -21.97 -20.46
C ARG A 364 0.72 -21.38 -21.08
N VAL A 365 0.73 -20.06 -21.25
CA VAL A 365 -0.32 -19.31 -21.95
C VAL A 365 0.33 -18.20 -22.77
N ASP A 366 -0.40 -17.65 -23.73
CA ASP A 366 0.00 -16.46 -24.46
C ASP A 366 -0.96 -15.31 -24.10
N VAL A 367 -0.41 -14.13 -23.78
CA VAL A 367 -1.21 -12.94 -23.51
C VAL A 367 -1.45 -12.22 -24.83
N PRO A 368 -2.70 -12.10 -25.31
CA PRO A 368 -2.97 -11.42 -26.57
C PRO A 368 -2.68 -9.91 -26.45
N ARG A 369 -2.60 -9.26 -27.62
CA ARG A 369 -2.65 -7.79 -27.68
C ARG A 369 -3.98 -7.30 -27.09
N ALA A 370 -3.91 -6.13 -26.43
CA ALA A 370 -5.00 -5.55 -25.64
C ALA A 370 -6.17 -5.08 -26.50
#